data_AF-A0A1J5HL60-F1
#
_entry.id   AF-A0A1J5HL60-F1
#
_cell.length_a   1.000
_cell.length_b   1.000
_cell.length_c   1.000
_cell.angle_alpha   90.00
_cell.angle_beta   90.00
_cell.angle_gamma   90.00
#
_symmetry.space_group_name_H-M   'P 1'
#
loop_
_entity.id
_entity.type
_entity.pdbx_description
1 polymer ?
#
loop_
_entity_poly.entity_id
_entity_poly.type
_entity_poly.pdbx_seq_one_letter_code
_entity_poly.pdbx_strand_id
1 'polypeptide(L)'
;MIDGVIIKKITKNSDARGWLAEFYRQDQTSFRPVMGYVSLTKPGVARGPHEHKYQSDGFVFIGPGNFQLHLWDNRENSATKGEYLKIEAGENNPVFVIVPPGVAHGYKCVGEIDGWCVNLPDKLYRGKGKREEPDEIRWEQDENSPYKIE
;
A
#
# COMPACT_ATOMS: atom_id res chain seq x y z
N MET A 1 -14.56 7.18 -4.19
CA MET A 1 -13.26 7.23 -3.48
C MET A 1 -13.51 6.47 -2.21
N ILE A 2 -12.79 5.36 -2.01
CA ILE A 2 -13.07 4.42 -0.92
C ILE A 2 -12.94 5.13 0.42
N ASP A 3 -13.96 5.00 1.27
CA ASP A 3 -14.02 5.68 2.57
C ASP A 3 -12.84 5.27 3.48
N GLY A 4 -12.18 6.26 4.09
CA GLY A 4 -11.00 6.05 4.94
C GLY A 4 -9.68 5.78 4.21
N VAL A 5 -9.67 5.56 2.89
CA VAL A 5 -8.41 5.55 2.11
C VAL A 5 -7.90 6.98 1.99
N ILE A 6 -6.64 7.21 2.35
CA ILE A 6 -6.00 8.53 2.26
C ILE A 6 -4.86 8.44 1.25
N ILE A 7 -4.85 9.33 0.26
CA ILE A 7 -3.76 9.46 -0.72
C ILE A 7 -3.14 10.84 -0.58
N LYS A 8 -1.88 10.88 -0.16
CA LYS A 8 -1.10 12.11 -0.02
C LYS A 8 0.02 12.14 -1.05
N LYS A 9 0.09 13.22 -1.85
CA LYS A 9 1.24 13.46 -2.72
C LYS A 9 2.48 13.77 -1.90
N ILE A 10 3.62 13.22 -2.30
CA ILE A 10 4.93 13.46 -1.69
C ILE A 10 5.70 14.45 -2.57
N THR A 11 6.29 15.47 -1.94
CA THR A 11 7.16 16.43 -2.61
C THR A 11 8.62 15.98 -2.50
N LYS A 12 9.28 15.79 -3.65
CA LYS A 12 10.73 15.63 -3.75
C LYS A 12 11.38 17.02 -3.81
N ASN A 13 12.16 17.39 -2.81
CA ASN A 13 12.95 18.63 -2.78
C ASN A 13 14.35 18.32 -3.32
N SER A 14 14.64 18.72 -4.56
CA SER A 14 15.87 18.37 -5.26
C SER A 14 16.94 19.45 -5.17
N ASP A 15 18.21 19.03 -5.08
CA ASP A 15 19.39 19.86 -5.23
C ASP A 15 20.52 19.08 -5.94
N ALA A 16 21.72 19.66 -6.05
CA ALA A 16 22.85 19.05 -6.76
C ALA A 16 23.32 17.70 -6.18
N ARG A 17 22.90 17.33 -4.98
CA ARG A 17 23.25 16.06 -4.29
C ARG A 17 22.21 14.96 -4.52
N GLY A 18 21.03 15.29 -5.05
CA GLY A 18 19.89 14.38 -5.17
C GLY A 18 18.59 15.04 -4.71
N TRP A 19 17.75 14.31 -3.98
CA TRP A 19 16.50 14.83 -3.44
C TRP A 19 16.19 14.32 -2.03
N LEU A 20 15.46 15.12 -1.26
CA LEU A 20 14.88 14.74 0.02
C LEU A 20 13.35 14.80 -0.06
N ALA A 21 12.68 13.78 0.45
CA ALA A 21 11.23 13.73 0.50
C ALA A 21 10.72 13.23 1.85
N GLU A 22 9.93 14.04 2.52
CA GLU A 22 9.22 13.64 3.74
C GLU A 22 7.94 12.89 3.35
N PHE A 23 7.85 11.60 3.66
CA PHE A 23 6.66 10.79 3.38
C PHE A 23 5.75 10.60 4.60
N TYR A 24 6.28 10.69 5.82
CA TYR A 24 5.50 10.51 7.06
C TYR A 24 5.92 11.51 8.15
N ARG A 25 4.92 12.11 8.80
CA ARG A 25 5.09 12.98 9.98
C ARG A 25 3.91 12.75 10.94
N GLN A 26 4.21 12.35 12.17
CA GLN A 26 3.20 11.86 13.14
C GLN A 26 2.11 12.90 13.47
N ASP A 27 2.44 14.19 13.50
CA ASP A 27 1.52 15.27 13.84
C ASP A 27 0.62 15.72 12.67
N GLN A 28 0.79 15.15 11.47
CA GLN A 28 -0.07 15.43 10.31
C GLN A 28 -1.13 14.35 10.06
N THR A 29 -1.17 13.30 10.87
CA THR A 29 -2.10 12.18 10.70
C THR A 29 -2.43 11.53 12.03
N SER A 30 -3.57 10.85 12.13
CA SER A 30 -3.89 9.96 13.25
C SER A 30 -3.24 8.57 13.10
N PHE A 31 -2.67 8.25 11.94
CA PHE A 31 -2.01 6.98 11.65
C PHE A 31 -0.73 6.78 12.50
N ARG A 32 -0.58 5.61 13.11
CA ARG A 32 0.50 5.27 14.06
C ARG A 32 1.20 3.98 13.64
N PRO A 33 2.14 4.04 12.68
CA PRO A 33 2.89 2.87 12.29
C PRO A 33 3.79 2.38 13.44
N VAL A 34 3.91 1.07 13.57
CA VAL A 34 4.74 0.39 14.59
C VAL A 34 5.77 -0.55 13.97
N MET A 35 5.72 -0.70 12.64
CA MET A 35 6.60 -1.54 11.84
C MET A 35 6.94 -0.81 10.54
N GLY A 36 8.09 -1.16 9.95
CA GLY A 36 8.48 -0.65 8.64
C GLY A 36 9.27 -1.70 7.86
N TYR A 37 9.02 -1.78 6.56
CA TYR A 37 9.78 -2.65 5.66
C TYR A 37 9.76 -2.11 4.24
N VAL A 38 10.68 -2.63 3.42
CA VAL A 38 10.77 -2.33 1.98
C VAL A 38 10.63 -3.61 1.18
N SER A 39 9.93 -3.54 0.06
CA SER A 39 9.90 -4.58 -0.96
C SER A 39 10.43 -4.04 -2.29
N LEU A 40 11.09 -4.92 -3.05
CA LEU A 40 11.40 -4.70 -4.46
C LEU A 40 10.46 -5.58 -5.29
N THR A 41 9.87 -5.01 -6.34
CA THR A 41 8.98 -5.72 -7.25
C THR A 41 9.48 -5.53 -8.68
N LYS A 42 9.64 -6.65 -9.39
CA LYS A 42 10.16 -6.66 -10.75
C LYS A 42 9.12 -6.14 -11.75
N PRO A 43 9.54 -5.58 -12.89
CA PRO A 43 8.68 -5.26 -14.02
C PRO A 43 7.64 -6.33 -14.34
N GLY A 44 6.37 -5.92 -14.47
CA GLY A 44 5.26 -6.80 -14.81
C GLY A 44 4.76 -7.70 -13.67
N VAL A 45 5.42 -7.72 -12.52
CA VAL A 45 5.03 -8.55 -11.37
C VAL A 45 4.07 -7.80 -10.46
N ALA A 46 3.03 -8.49 -10.01
CA ALA A 46 2.09 -8.02 -8.99
C ALA A 46 2.42 -8.61 -7.61
N ARG A 47 2.06 -7.88 -6.55
CA ARG A 47 2.00 -8.37 -5.17
C ARG A 47 0.60 -8.14 -4.63
N GLY A 48 0.00 -9.18 -4.07
CA GLY A 48 -1.41 -9.19 -3.70
C GLY A 48 -2.32 -9.60 -4.88
N PRO A 49 -3.65 -9.51 -4.70
CA PRO A 49 -4.27 -8.76 -3.62
C PRO A 49 -4.19 -9.43 -2.24
N HIS A 50 -3.95 -8.61 -1.21
CA HIS A 50 -3.97 -8.95 0.21
C HIS A 50 -5.01 -8.07 0.92
N GLU A 51 -5.52 -8.52 2.06
CA GLU A 51 -6.41 -7.73 2.91
C GLU A 51 -6.04 -7.99 4.38
N HIS A 52 -6.12 -6.97 5.23
CA HIS A 52 -5.91 -7.14 6.66
C HIS A 52 -7.21 -6.93 7.43
N LYS A 53 -7.47 -7.82 8.39
CA LYS A 53 -8.65 -7.72 9.27
C LYS A 53 -8.56 -6.54 10.24
N TYR A 54 -7.35 -6.22 10.70
CA TYR A 54 -7.15 -5.24 11.78
C TYR A 54 -6.04 -4.22 11.50
N GLN A 55 -5.03 -4.60 10.72
CA GLN A 55 -3.94 -3.71 10.34
C GLN A 55 -4.37 -2.69 9.28
N SER A 56 -3.87 -1.47 9.44
CA SER A 56 -3.83 -0.45 8.40
C SER A 56 -2.41 -0.39 7.82
N ASP A 57 -2.31 -0.25 6.50
CA ASP A 57 -1.05 -0.11 5.79
C ASP A 57 -0.78 1.33 5.40
N GLY A 58 0.50 1.69 5.34
CA GLY A 58 0.99 2.99 4.93
C GLY A 58 1.99 2.82 3.80
N PHE A 59 1.50 2.67 2.57
CA PHE A 59 2.34 2.46 1.39
C PHE A 59 2.97 3.75 0.90
N VAL A 60 4.29 3.75 0.78
CA VAL A 60 5.09 4.84 0.22
C VAL A 60 5.67 4.36 -1.10
N PHE A 61 5.21 4.98 -2.19
CA PHE A 61 5.73 4.78 -3.53
C PHE A 61 6.41 6.06 -3.98
N ILE A 62 7.74 6.04 -4.07
CA ILE A 62 8.54 7.23 -4.42
C ILE A 62 9.50 7.01 -5.60
N GLY A 63 9.64 5.78 -6.06
CA GLY A 63 10.59 5.38 -7.11
C GLY A 63 11.61 4.35 -6.63
N PRO A 64 12.44 3.80 -7.54
CA PRO A 64 12.64 4.26 -8.92
C PRO A 64 11.65 3.68 -9.96
N GLY A 65 10.91 2.62 -9.63
CA GLY A 65 9.85 2.08 -10.49
C GLY A 65 8.50 2.79 -10.36
N ASN A 66 7.60 2.50 -11.29
CA ASN A 66 6.20 2.93 -11.25
C ASN A 66 5.28 1.75 -10.98
N PHE A 67 4.12 2.04 -10.42
CA PHE A 67 3.17 1.05 -9.95
C PHE A 67 1.74 1.42 -10.31
N GLN A 68 0.94 0.42 -10.59
CA GLN A 68 -0.50 0.50 -10.43
C GLN A 68 -0.85 -0.06 -9.06
N LEU A 69 -1.39 0.77 -8.17
CA LEU A 69 -1.96 0.34 -6.90
C LEU A 69 -3.48 0.16 -7.09
N HIS A 70 -3.96 -1.01 -6.70
CA HIS A 70 -5.35 -1.44 -6.81
C HIS A 70 -5.93 -1.60 -5.41
N LEU A 71 -7.12 -1.06 -5.18
CA LEU A 71 -7.82 -1.05 -3.90
C LEU A 71 -9.30 -1.43 -4.11
N TRP A 72 -9.82 -2.34 -3.30
CA TRP A 72 -11.22 -2.77 -3.31
C TRP A 72 -11.82 -2.70 -1.91
N ASP A 73 -12.97 -2.07 -1.77
CA ASP A 73 -13.65 -1.98 -0.48
C ASP A 73 -14.50 -3.22 -0.22
N ASN A 74 -14.03 -4.12 0.65
CA ASN A 74 -14.73 -5.35 1.02
C ASN A 74 -15.55 -5.22 2.33
N ARG A 75 -15.62 -4.02 2.92
CA ARG A 75 -16.26 -3.83 4.22
C ARG A 75 -17.78 -3.85 4.08
N GLU A 76 -18.42 -4.85 4.67
CA GLU A 76 -19.88 -5.05 4.65
C GLU A 76 -20.69 -3.80 5.04
N ASN A 77 -20.23 -3.04 6.03
CA ASN A 77 -20.91 -1.85 6.55
C ASN A 77 -20.39 -0.53 5.96
N SER A 78 -19.54 -0.58 4.92
CA SER A 78 -19.01 0.63 4.28
C SER A 78 -20.02 1.23 3.30
N ALA A 79 -20.14 2.55 3.31
CA ALA A 79 -20.90 3.28 2.30
C ALA A 79 -20.32 3.14 0.88
N THR A 80 -19.04 2.75 0.77
CA THR A 80 -18.34 2.52 -0.49
C THR A 80 -18.07 1.03 -0.75
N LYS A 81 -18.80 0.11 -0.11
CA LYS A 81 -18.66 -1.34 -0.33
C LYS A 81 -18.76 -1.68 -1.83
N GLY A 82 -17.80 -2.46 -2.32
CA GLY A 82 -17.72 -2.87 -3.71
C GLY A 82 -17.09 -1.83 -4.64
N GLU A 83 -16.75 -0.63 -4.15
CA GLU A 83 -15.95 0.31 -4.93
C GLU A 83 -14.54 -0.26 -5.21
N TYR A 84 -14.05 0.06 -6.40
CA TYR A 84 -12.70 -0.23 -6.85
C TYR A 84 -12.00 1.09 -7.21
N LEU A 85 -10.77 1.24 -6.74
CA LEU A 85 -9.91 2.37 -7.04
C LEU A 85 -8.56 1.87 -7.55
N LYS A 86 -8.16 2.37 -8.71
CA LYS A 86 -6.81 2.21 -9.25
C LYS A 86 -6.09 3.55 -9.26
N ILE A 87 -4.87 3.58 -8.76
CA ILE A 87 -4.01 4.77 -8.82
C ILE A 87 -2.65 4.42 -9.40
N GLU A 88 -2.08 5.35 -10.17
CA GLU A 88 -0.68 5.29 -10.57
C GLU A 88 0.18 5.85 -9.42
N ALA A 89 1.28 5.20 -9.11
CA ALA A 89 2.16 5.55 -7.98
C ALA A 89 3.63 5.27 -8.34
N GLY A 90 4.59 5.89 -7.65
CA GLY A 90 6.02 5.60 -7.84
C GLY A 90 6.82 6.81 -8.33
N GLU A 91 7.82 6.59 -9.17
CA GLU A 91 8.76 7.64 -9.61
C GLU A 91 8.05 8.86 -10.21
N ASN A 92 7.07 8.62 -11.08
CA ASN A 92 6.32 9.67 -11.79
C ASN A 92 5.18 10.28 -10.97
N ASN A 93 4.71 9.57 -9.93
CA ASN A 93 3.71 10.07 -9.01
C ASN A 93 4.04 9.63 -7.57
N PRO A 94 4.95 10.34 -6.89
CA PRO A 94 5.31 10.03 -5.52
C PRO A 94 4.13 10.21 -4.57
N VAL A 95 3.72 9.13 -3.91
CA VAL A 95 2.54 9.12 -3.02
C VAL A 95 2.76 8.30 -1.76
N PHE A 96 2.13 8.76 -0.68
CA PHE A 96 1.90 8.01 0.55
C PHE A 96 0.41 7.68 0.62
N VAL A 97 0.09 6.39 0.72
CA VAL A 97 -1.29 5.89 0.72
C VAL A 97 -1.54 5.13 2.01
N ILE A 98 -2.55 5.57 2.77
CA ILE A 98 -3.03 4.85 3.94
C ILE A 98 -4.24 4.01 3.51
N VAL A 99 -4.14 2.70 3.73
CA VAL A 99 -5.19 1.72 3.42
C VAL A 99 -5.74 1.17 4.74
N PRO A 100 -7.01 1.42 5.07
CA PRO A 100 -7.60 0.95 6.32
C PRO A 100 -7.91 -0.57 6.27
N PRO A 101 -8.19 -1.20 7.42
CA PRO A 101 -8.51 -2.62 7.48
C PRO A 101 -9.78 -2.92 6.67
N GLY A 102 -9.85 -4.11 6.07
CA GLY A 102 -10.97 -4.54 5.22
C GLY A 102 -10.96 -3.98 3.80
N VAL A 103 -9.97 -3.18 3.41
CA VAL A 103 -9.74 -2.79 2.01
C VAL A 103 -8.69 -3.72 1.42
N ALA A 104 -9.15 -4.60 0.53
CA ALA A 104 -8.25 -5.47 -0.23
C ALA A 104 -7.39 -4.61 -1.16
N HIS A 105 -6.11 -4.93 -1.27
CA HIS A 105 -5.16 -4.12 -1.99
C HIS A 105 -4.03 -4.94 -2.60
N GLY A 106 -3.46 -4.44 -3.70
CA GLY A 106 -2.25 -4.99 -4.28
C GLY A 106 -1.68 -4.03 -5.30
N TYR A 107 -0.43 -4.25 -5.70
CA TYR A 107 0.22 -3.38 -6.67
C TYR A 107 1.01 -4.17 -7.71
N LYS A 108 1.02 -3.65 -8.93
CA LYS A 108 1.81 -4.17 -10.05
C LYS A 108 2.88 -3.19 -10.42
N CYS A 109 4.14 -3.63 -10.50
CA CYS A 109 5.21 -2.80 -11.02
C CYS A 109 5.03 -2.65 -12.54
N VAL A 110 4.78 -1.43 -12.99
CA VAL A 110 4.58 -1.09 -14.40
C VAL A 110 5.79 -0.35 -14.94
N GLY A 111 6.17 -0.64 -16.18
CA GLY A 111 7.39 -0.15 -16.81
C GLY A 111 8.54 -1.15 -16.74
N GLU A 112 9.78 -0.65 -16.89
CA GLU A 112 10.98 -1.48 -17.09
C GLU A 112 11.96 -1.47 -15.92
N ILE A 113 11.69 -0.65 -14.89
CA ILE A 113 12.56 -0.47 -13.73
C ILE A 113 11.98 -1.19 -12.53
N ASP A 114 12.82 -1.92 -11.78
CA ASP A 114 12.45 -2.50 -10.50
C ASP A 114 11.89 -1.42 -9.56
N GLY A 115 10.69 -1.64 -9.04
CA GLY A 115 10.00 -0.70 -8.18
C GLY A 115 10.21 -1.00 -6.69
N TRP A 116 10.36 0.04 -5.89
CA TRP A 116 10.35 -0.07 -4.43
C TRP A 116 9.02 0.38 -3.84
N CYS A 117 8.55 -0.38 -2.86
CA CYS A 117 7.45 0.00 -2.00
C CYS A 117 7.93 -0.08 -0.56
N VAL A 118 7.87 1.03 0.17
CA VAL A 118 8.04 1.03 1.62
C VAL A 118 6.65 0.93 2.23
N ASN A 119 6.45 0.05 3.21
CA ASN A 119 5.21 0.00 3.97
C ASN A 119 5.49 0.32 5.44
N LEU A 120 4.52 0.99 6.06
CA LEU A 120 4.53 1.39 7.46
C LEU A 120 3.30 0.87 8.21
N PRO A 121 3.17 -0.43 8.52
CA PRO A 121 1.97 -0.93 9.18
C PRO A 121 1.77 -0.43 10.61
N ASP A 122 0.51 -0.29 11.03
CA ASP A 122 0.12 0.08 12.40
C ASP A 122 -0.03 -1.12 13.38
N LYS A 123 0.25 -2.34 12.89
CA LYS A 123 0.36 -3.57 13.68
C LYS A 123 1.67 -4.30 13.37
N LEU A 124 2.09 -5.15 14.31
CA LEU A 124 3.24 -6.05 14.10
C LEU A 124 2.78 -7.31 13.38
N TYR A 125 3.51 -7.72 12.36
CA TYR A 125 3.29 -9.04 11.76
C TYR A 125 3.51 -10.15 12.79
N ARG A 126 2.47 -10.97 13.02
CA ARG A 126 2.43 -12.02 14.05
C ARG A 126 2.68 -11.50 15.48
N GLY A 127 2.36 -10.24 15.75
CA GLY A 127 2.42 -9.67 17.09
C GLY A 127 3.81 -9.62 17.72
N LYS A 128 3.87 -9.45 19.04
CA LYS A 128 5.14 -9.30 19.76
C LYS A 128 5.94 -10.60 19.71
N GLY A 129 7.15 -10.54 19.13
CA GLY A 129 8.03 -11.70 19.01
C GLY A 129 7.54 -12.75 18.01
N LYS A 130 6.64 -12.39 17.09
CA LYS A 130 6.13 -13.25 15.99
C LYS A 130 5.41 -14.52 16.46
N ARG A 131 4.59 -14.42 17.50
CA ARG A 131 3.91 -15.56 18.16
C ARG A 131 2.44 -15.69 17.82
N GLU A 132 1.82 -14.65 17.28
CA GLU A 132 0.40 -14.63 16.94
C GLU A 132 0.18 -15.13 15.51
N GLU A 133 -1.07 -15.44 15.19
CA GLU A 133 -1.48 -15.73 13.81
C GLU A 133 -1.46 -14.43 12.97
N PRO A 134 -1.15 -14.50 11.66
CA PRO A 134 -1.25 -13.35 10.79
C PRO A 134 -2.72 -12.94 10.61
N ASP A 135 -2.98 -11.63 10.49
CA ASP A 135 -4.31 -11.07 10.22
C ASP A 135 -4.60 -10.92 8.71
N GLU A 136 -3.65 -11.35 7.87
CA GLU A 136 -3.64 -11.23 6.41
C GLU A 136 -4.55 -12.28 5.76
N ILE A 137 -5.38 -11.84 4.82
CA ILE A 137 -6.16 -12.66 3.89
C ILE A 137 -5.49 -12.52 2.52
N ARG A 138 -5.10 -13.64 1.91
CA ARG A 138 -4.37 -13.67 0.64
C ARG A 138 -5.28 -14.04 -0.52
N TRP A 139 -5.95 -13.04 -1.08
CA TRP A 139 -6.84 -13.21 -2.23
C TRP A 139 -6.12 -13.73 -3.47
N GLU A 140 -4.82 -13.43 -3.63
CA GLU A 140 -3.99 -13.99 -4.72
C GLU A 140 -3.86 -15.53 -4.70
N GLN A 141 -4.17 -16.19 -3.58
CA GLN A 141 -4.13 -17.65 -3.45
C GLN A 141 -5.47 -18.32 -3.73
N ASP A 142 -6.55 -17.54 -3.86
CA ASP A 142 -7.89 -18.04 -4.18
C ASP A 142 -8.16 -17.89 -5.68
N GLU A 143 -8.31 -19.02 -6.38
CA GLU A 143 -8.63 -19.04 -7.82
C GLU A 143 -9.96 -18.34 -8.14
N ASN A 144 -10.89 -18.34 -7.18
CA ASN A 144 -12.20 -17.71 -7.28
C ASN A 144 -12.22 -16.30 -6.71
N SER A 145 -11.06 -15.73 -6.37
CA SER A 145 -10.97 -14.36 -5.84
C SER A 145 -11.69 -13.37 -6.77
N PRO A 146 -12.58 -12.52 -6.23
CA PRO A 146 -13.18 -11.43 -6.99
C PRO A 146 -12.18 -10.29 -7.26
N TYR A 147 -11.03 -10.29 -6.58
CA TYR A 147 -10.00 -9.27 -6.69
C TYR A 147 -8.83 -9.80 -7.51
N LYS A 148 -8.60 -9.19 -8.68
CA LYS A 148 -7.57 -9.61 -9.63
C LYS A 148 -6.78 -8.40 -10.13
N ILE A 149 -5.49 -8.61 -10.29
CA ILE A 149 -4.56 -7.65 -10.92
C ILE A 149 -4.07 -8.33 -12.19
N GLU A 150 -4.47 -7.79 -13.33
CA GLU A 150 -4.04 -8.27 -14.66
C GLU A 150 -2.64 -7.76 -15.00
#